data_AF-A0AAW9NM52-F1
#
_entry.id   AF-A0AAW9NM52-F1
#
_cell.length_a   1.000
_cell.length_b   1.000
_cell.length_c   1.000
_cell.angle_alpha   90.00
_cell.angle_beta   90.00
_cell.angle_gamma   90.00
#
_symmetry.space_group_name_H-M   'P 1'
#
loop_
_entity.id
_entity.type
_entity.pdbx_description
1 polymer ?
#
loop_
_entity_poly.entity_id
_entity_poly.type
_entity_poly.pdbx_seq_one_letter_code
_entity_poly.pdbx_strand_id
1 'polypeptide(L)'
;MKKYLLIFSILTALFLAACSTESQTEEPIPNEDSNDTTTEEPNNEEELGEDNAVEEDKEENTDETTTEENPTNDVHSITYKSNNQEVKGSTIITKSPQQDYHINLMDGFTLTAEEPGRDVVMADINPDVSMRIEAFPKADAVFEELLTNTSDTVDAIASEEGYSEYDLASIQLDEQITNMHTFYVEYEGETVITLLYERPDKFIRLTIFDNDIDLKDALVQMGLTIE
;
A
#
# COMPACT_ATOMS: atom_id res chain seq x y z
N MET A 1 -16.43 23.01 68.38
CA MET A 1 -16.54 24.49 68.17
C MET A 1 -16.04 24.81 66.78
N LYS A 2 -16.66 25.80 66.08
CA LYS A 2 -16.36 26.22 64.69
C LYS A 2 -16.58 25.13 63.61
N LYS A 3 -16.86 25.47 62.34
CA LYS A 3 -17.84 26.44 61.79
C LYS A 3 -18.02 26.14 60.28
N TYR A 4 -19.19 26.43 59.71
CA TYR A 4 -19.47 26.29 58.28
C TYR A 4 -18.75 27.33 57.40
N LEU A 5 -18.35 26.96 56.17
CA LEU A 5 -18.64 27.58 54.84
C LEU A 5 -17.76 26.82 53.79
N LEU A 6 -18.31 26.24 52.73
CA LEU A 6 -18.75 26.80 51.42
C LEU A 6 -17.64 27.26 50.46
N ILE A 7 -17.64 26.59 49.29
CA ILE A 7 -17.45 27.13 47.92
C ILE A 7 -16.12 27.86 47.60
N PHE A 8 -15.37 27.30 46.65
CA PHE A 8 -15.12 28.04 45.39
C PHE A 8 -15.12 27.09 44.18
N SER A 9 -15.71 27.55 43.07
CA SER A 9 -15.74 26.85 41.78
C SER A 9 -14.61 27.38 40.90
N ILE A 10 -13.91 26.48 40.19
CA ILE A 10 -13.07 26.84 39.05
C ILE A 10 -13.52 25.96 37.88
N LEU A 11 -14.22 26.59 36.94
CA LEU A 11 -14.74 25.99 35.72
C LEU A 11 -13.71 26.18 34.59
N THR A 12 -12.84 25.21 34.36
CA THR A 12 -11.87 25.25 33.25
C THR A 12 -12.50 24.77 31.94
N ALA A 13 -13.29 25.65 31.32
CA ALA A 13 -13.70 25.50 29.92
C ALA A 13 -12.63 26.08 29.00
N LEU A 14 -11.76 25.23 28.44
CA LEU A 14 -10.80 25.61 27.40
C LEU A 14 -11.47 25.56 26.03
N PHE A 15 -11.96 26.70 25.55
CA PHE A 15 -12.42 26.85 24.18
C PHE A 15 -11.23 26.88 23.21
N LEU A 16 -11.07 25.81 22.42
CA LEU A 16 -10.18 25.80 21.26
C LEU A 16 -10.93 26.35 20.04
N ALA A 17 -10.86 27.67 19.88
CA ALA A 17 -11.33 28.38 18.69
C ALA A 17 -10.21 29.30 18.17
N ALA A 18 -9.28 28.72 17.41
CA ALA A 18 -8.32 29.48 16.62
C ALA A 18 -8.98 29.87 15.29
N CYS A 19 -9.15 31.18 15.05
CA CYS A 19 -9.86 31.66 13.86
C CYS A 19 -9.09 31.42 12.57
N SER A 20 -9.82 31.08 11.50
CA SER A 20 -9.40 31.45 10.15
C SER A 20 -9.28 32.97 10.05
N THR A 21 -8.27 33.46 9.33
CA THR A 21 -8.10 34.91 9.12
C THR A 21 -8.59 35.31 7.73
N GLU A 22 -9.84 35.74 7.65
CA GLU A 22 -10.26 36.74 6.67
C GLU A 22 -11.23 37.72 7.37
N SER A 23 -11.22 38.99 6.98
CA SER A 23 -11.96 40.05 7.68
C SER A 23 -12.72 40.94 6.72
N GLN A 24 -14.04 40.98 6.90
CA GLN A 24 -14.88 42.14 6.64
C GLN A 24 -16.15 42.06 7.50
N THR A 25 -16.76 43.21 7.77
CA THR A 25 -17.71 43.41 8.86
C THR A 25 -18.99 44.07 8.33
N GLU A 26 -20.17 43.54 8.69
CA GLU A 26 -21.36 44.29 9.16
C GLU A 26 -22.52 43.34 9.53
N GLU A 27 -23.42 43.77 10.42
CA GLU A 27 -24.65 43.10 10.90
C GLU A 27 -25.82 44.11 10.86
N PRO A 28 -27.12 43.75 11.06
CA PRO A 28 -27.82 42.44 11.06
C PRO A 28 -28.88 42.44 9.88
N ILE A 29 -30.11 41.89 9.85
CA ILE A 29 -31.10 41.22 10.73
C ILE A 29 -32.01 40.28 9.86
N PRO A 30 -32.81 39.36 10.44
CA PRO A 30 -33.45 38.24 9.70
C PRO A 30 -34.94 38.44 9.33
N ASN A 31 -35.47 37.49 8.54
CA ASN A 31 -36.82 36.90 8.69
C ASN A 31 -36.95 35.59 7.88
N GLU A 32 -37.99 34.79 8.17
CA GLU A 32 -38.25 33.45 7.59
C GLU A 32 -39.34 33.45 6.49
N ASP A 33 -39.40 32.33 5.76
CA ASP A 33 -40.61 31.59 5.29
C ASP A 33 -41.20 31.75 3.86
N SER A 34 -41.73 30.60 3.40
CA SER A 34 -42.81 30.33 2.41
C SER A 34 -42.56 30.29 0.88
N ASN A 35 -42.70 29.05 0.36
CA ASN A 35 -43.38 28.62 -0.89
C ASN A 35 -42.84 28.99 -2.30
N ASP A 36 -43.23 28.33 -3.40
CA ASP A 36 -43.58 26.90 -3.71
C ASP A 36 -43.76 26.77 -5.26
N THR A 37 -43.80 25.54 -5.78
CA THR A 37 -44.39 25.10 -7.07
C THR A 37 -43.70 25.42 -8.43
N THR A 38 -43.31 24.33 -9.12
CA THR A 38 -43.51 23.90 -10.54
C THR A 38 -44.17 24.88 -11.56
N THR A 39 -44.04 24.81 -12.91
CA THR A 39 -43.52 23.80 -13.90
C THR A 39 -42.88 24.57 -15.11
N GLU A 40 -42.69 24.19 -16.39
CA GLU A 40 -43.11 23.13 -17.36
C GLU A 40 -41.92 22.71 -18.30
N GLU A 41 -42.04 21.60 -19.04
CA GLU A 41 -41.20 21.19 -20.19
C GLU A 41 -41.99 21.42 -21.52
N PRO A 42 -41.37 21.50 -22.72
CA PRO A 42 -41.63 20.39 -23.67
C PRO A 42 -40.55 20.05 -24.73
N ASN A 43 -40.65 18.81 -25.22
CA ASN A 43 -40.00 18.19 -26.39
C ASN A 43 -40.41 18.77 -27.77
N ASN A 44 -39.63 18.50 -28.83
CA ASN A 44 -40.16 18.28 -30.20
C ASN A 44 -39.17 17.49 -31.11
N GLU A 45 -39.69 16.61 -31.97
CA GLU A 45 -39.00 15.88 -33.06
C GLU A 45 -38.65 16.80 -34.28
N GLU A 46 -38.07 16.41 -35.44
CA GLU A 46 -38.09 15.13 -36.21
C GLU A 46 -36.92 15.01 -37.25
N GLU A 47 -37.09 14.27 -38.36
CA GLU A 47 -36.04 13.43 -38.99
C GLU A 47 -35.70 13.70 -40.49
N LEU A 48 -34.70 12.95 -41.01
CA LEU A 48 -34.44 12.50 -42.41
C LEU A 48 -33.72 13.39 -43.47
N GLY A 49 -32.84 12.72 -44.25
CA GLY A 49 -32.27 13.20 -45.52
C GLY A 49 -31.05 12.41 -46.03
N GLU A 50 -31.25 11.49 -46.99
CA GLU A 50 -30.17 10.80 -47.76
C GLU A 50 -29.87 11.54 -49.09
N ASP A 51 -28.61 11.54 -49.58
CA ASP A 51 -28.18 10.68 -50.72
C ASP A 51 -26.76 11.01 -51.28
N ASN A 52 -26.10 9.98 -51.84
CA ASN A 52 -24.95 9.91 -52.78
C ASN A 52 -23.98 11.11 -53.00
N ALA A 53 -22.68 10.86 -52.80
CA ALA A 53 -21.65 10.89 -53.87
C ALA A 53 -20.29 10.30 -53.39
N VAL A 54 -19.44 9.85 -54.33
CA VAL A 54 -18.10 9.27 -54.09
C VAL A 54 -17.04 10.14 -54.76
N GLU A 55 -15.91 10.41 -54.08
CA GLU A 55 -14.57 10.44 -54.69
C GLU A 55 -13.55 9.78 -53.71
N GLU A 56 -12.50 9.17 -54.25
CA GLU A 56 -11.33 8.72 -53.49
C GLU A 56 -10.34 9.88 -53.39
N ASP A 57 -9.83 10.20 -52.20
CA ASP A 57 -8.50 10.79 -52.09
C ASP A 57 -7.75 10.25 -50.87
N LYS A 58 -6.42 10.34 -50.89
CA LYS A 58 -5.53 9.44 -50.16
C LYS A 58 -4.40 10.21 -49.48
N GLU A 59 -4.70 10.75 -48.30
CA GLU A 59 -3.68 11.30 -47.40
C GLU A 59 -3.50 10.46 -46.13
N GLU A 60 -2.25 10.41 -45.68
CA GLU A 60 -1.74 9.53 -44.63
C GLU A 60 -1.29 10.40 -43.46
N ASN A 61 -1.97 10.31 -42.31
CA ASN A 61 -1.37 10.63 -41.02
C ASN A 61 -2.07 9.94 -39.84
N THR A 62 -1.28 9.10 -39.17
CA THR A 62 -1.06 9.11 -37.72
C THR A 62 -2.15 9.73 -36.84
N ASP A 63 -2.87 8.89 -36.10
CA ASP A 63 -3.36 9.23 -34.75
C ASP A 63 -3.23 8.00 -33.84
N GLU A 64 -3.30 8.21 -32.53
CA GLU A 64 -2.68 7.36 -31.52
C GLU A 64 -3.44 6.05 -31.28
N THR A 65 -2.82 4.91 -31.64
CA THR A 65 -3.17 3.63 -31.02
C THR A 65 -2.54 3.58 -29.64
N THR A 66 -3.35 3.84 -28.61
CA THR A 66 -2.96 3.67 -27.20
C THR A 66 -2.52 2.21 -27.01
N THR A 67 -1.20 2.00 -26.90
CA THR A 67 -0.66 0.65 -26.71
C THR A 67 -0.87 0.29 -25.25
N GLU A 68 -1.95 -0.42 -24.95
CA GLU A 68 -2.05 -1.23 -23.74
C GLU A 68 -0.84 -2.18 -23.75
N GLU A 69 0.11 -1.95 -22.84
CA GLU A 69 1.21 -2.88 -22.58
C GLU A 69 0.61 -4.20 -22.10
N ASN A 70 0.32 -5.11 -23.05
CA ASN A 70 -0.03 -6.48 -22.74
C ASN A 70 1.12 -7.04 -21.90
N PRO A 71 0.89 -7.46 -20.64
CA PRO A 71 1.95 -8.07 -19.86
C PRO A 71 2.43 -9.30 -20.63
N THR A 72 3.73 -9.36 -20.89
CA THR A 72 4.36 -10.56 -21.45
C THR A 72 4.17 -11.67 -20.44
N ASN A 73 3.24 -12.58 -20.74
CA ASN A 73 2.86 -13.71 -19.89
C ASN A 73 3.95 -14.81 -19.91
N ASP A 74 5.18 -14.41 -19.63
CA ASP A 74 6.23 -15.31 -19.17
C ASP A 74 5.84 -15.77 -17.77
N VAL A 75 5.13 -16.91 -17.72
CA VAL A 75 4.68 -17.52 -16.47
C VAL A 75 5.90 -18.07 -15.74
N HIS A 76 6.48 -17.22 -14.92
CA HIS A 76 7.51 -17.58 -13.95
C HIS A 76 6.90 -18.45 -12.85
N SER A 77 7.74 -19.00 -11.98
CA SER A 77 7.26 -19.87 -10.91
C SER A 77 8.22 -19.92 -9.74
N ILE A 78 7.68 -19.80 -8.53
CA ILE A 78 8.41 -19.89 -7.27
C ILE A 78 8.15 -21.26 -6.63
N THR A 79 9.20 -21.87 -6.09
CA THR A 79 9.09 -23.02 -5.19
C THR A 79 9.27 -22.53 -3.76
N TYR A 80 8.38 -22.95 -2.86
CA TYR A 80 8.37 -22.54 -1.45
C TYR A 80 7.92 -23.69 -0.54
N LYS A 81 8.03 -23.52 0.77
CA LYS A 81 7.53 -24.46 1.78
C LYS A 81 6.23 -23.97 2.42
N SER A 82 5.27 -24.87 2.57
CA SER A 82 4.10 -24.68 3.45
C SER A 82 3.71 -26.00 4.08
N ASN A 83 3.41 -26.00 5.38
CA ASN A 83 3.07 -27.16 6.19
C ASN A 83 4.10 -28.30 6.02
N ASN A 84 5.39 -27.90 6.05
CA ASN A 84 6.59 -28.71 5.75
C ASN A 84 6.61 -29.45 4.38
N GLN A 85 5.73 -29.10 3.45
CA GLN A 85 5.69 -29.63 2.09
C GLN A 85 6.26 -28.62 1.09
N GLU A 86 6.94 -29.12 0.06
CA GLU A 86 7.39 -28.31 -1.07
C GLU A 86 6.21 -28.04 -2.02
N VAL A 87 5.92 -26.76 -2.25
CA VAL A 87 4.82 -26.28 -3.09
C VAL A 87 5.41 -25.41 -4.20
N LYS A 88 4.77 -25.40 -5.36
CA LYS A 88 5.18 -24.60 -6.52
C LYS A 88 4.02 -23.73 -6.99
N GLY A 89 4.18 -22.41 -6.87
CA GLY A 89 3.24 -21.41 -7.37
C GLY A 89 3.64 -20.87 -8.74
N SER A 90 2.66 -20.56 -9.58
CA SER A 90 2.86 -19.71 -10.77
C SER A 90 2.99 -18.25 -10.32
N THR A 91 3.75 -17.45 -11.04
CA THR A 91 3.93 -16.02 -10.74
C THR A 91 3.90 -15.16 -12.00
N ILE A 92 3.41 -13.94 -11.87
CA ILE A 92 3.45 -12.90 -12.91
C ILE A 92 4.25 -11.68 -12.43
N ILE A 93 4.99 -11.07 -13.35
CA ILE A 93 5.68 -9.79 -13.09
C ILE A 93 4.64 -8.69 -12.88
N THR A 94 4.63 -8.12 -11.68
CA THR A 94 3.71 -7.06 -11.26
C THR A 94 4.51 -5.82 -10.86
N LYS A 95 4.24 -4.68 -11.50
CA LYS A 95 4.83 -3.38 -11.12
C LYS A 95 4.17 -2.88 -9.82
N SER A 96 4.91 -2.19 -8.96
CA SER A 96 4.33 -1.52 -7.79
C SER A 96 3.30 -0.46 -8.19
N PRO A 97 2.24 -0.23 -7.39
CA PRO A 97 1.26 0.82 -7.64
C PRO A 97 1.74 2.25 -7.33
N GLN A 98 2.85 2.44 -6.58
CA GLN A 98 3.30 3.77 -6.12
C GLN A 98 4.82 3.92 -5.84
N GLN A 99 5.58 2.82 -5.81
CA GLN A 99 7.04 2.80 -5.62
C GLN A 99 7.73 2.37 -6.92
N ASP A 100 9.04 2.63 -7.05
CA ASP A 100 9.81 2.23 -8.24
C ASP A 100 10.41 0.83 -8.07
N TYR A 101 9.59 -0.21 -8.21
CA TYR A 101 10.04 -1.62 -8.31
C TYR A 101 8.99 -2.52 -9.00
N HIS A 102 9.39 -3.76 -9.30
CA HIS A 102 8.51 -4.85 -9.70
C HIS A 102 8.77 -6.15 -8.89
N ILE A 103 7.78 -7.03 -8.83
CA ILE A 103 7.79 -8.28 -8.05
C ILE A 103 7.17 -9.43 -8.85
N ASN A 104 7.67 -10.65 -8.69
CA ASN A 104 6.99 -11.86 -9.19
C ASN A 104 5.86 -12.25 -8.21
N LEU A 105 4.69 -11.65 -8.39
CA LEU A 105 3.50 -11.91 -7.57
C LEU A 105 2.90 -13.28 -7.92
N MET A 106 2.56 -14.07 -6.89
CA MET A 106 2.02 -15.43 -7.03
C MET A 106 0.49 -15.43 -7.14
N ASP A 107 -0.06 -16.38 -7.90
CA ASP A 107 -1.51 -16.63 -7.94
C ASP A 107 -2.08 -16.82 -6.52
N GLY A 108 -3.15 -16.09 -6.17
CA GLY A 108 -3.75 -16.11 -4.83
C GLY A 108 -3.19 -15.09 -3.84
N PHE A 109 -2.41 -14.11 -4.32
CA PHE A 109 -1.99 -12.94 -3.57
C PHE A 109 -2.29 -11.66 -4.33
N THR A 110 -2.67 -10.59 -3.60
CA THR A 110 -2.97 -9.27 -4.15
C THR A 110 -1.97 -8.22 -3.64
N LEU A 111 -1.33 -7.48 -4.56
CA LEU A 111 -0.47 -6.32 -4.26
C LEU A 111 -1.31 -5.03 -4.22
N THR A 112 -1.13 -4.21 -3.17
CA THR A 112 -1.87 -2.96 -2.95
C THR A 112 -0.99 -1.84 -2.40
N ALA A 113 -1.44 -0.59 -2.53
CA ALA A 113 -0.79 0.58 -1.94
C ALA A 113 -1.29 0.86 -0.51
N GLU A 114 -0.37 1.08 0.43
CA GLU A 114 -0.60 1.59 1.79
C GLU A 114 0.05 2.97 1.94
N GLU A 115 -0.75 4.01 2.19
CA GLU A 115 -0.26 5.37 2.31
C GLU A 115 0.35 5.66 3.71
N PRO A 116 1.41 6.49 3.82
CA PRO A 116 2.22 7.03 2.74
C PRO A 116 3.28 6.03 2.24
N GLY A 117 3.30 5.74 0.93
CA GLY A 117 4.47 5.24 0.21
C GLY A 117 5.00 3.85 0.58
N ARG A 118 4.16 2.90 0.99
CA ARG A 118 4.53 1.49 1.27
C ARG A 118 3.53 0.57 0.61
N ASP A 119 3.95 -0.58 0.07
CA ASP A 119 2.98 -1.52 -0.51
C ASP A 119 2.72 -2.69 0.42
N VAL A 120 1.60 -3.39 0.22
CA VAL A 120 1.28 -4.61 0.94
C VAL A 120 0.82 -5.68 -0.05
N VAL A 121 1.51 -6.81 -0.04
CA VAL A 121 1.04 -8.09 -0.61
C VAL A 121 0.24 -8.80 0.47
N MET A 122 -1.01 -9.15 0.18
CA MET A 122 -1.88 -9.94 1.06
C MET A 122 -2.21 -11.28 0.42
N ALA A 123 -2.32 -12.35 1.21
CA ALA A 123 -2.86 -13.62 0.73
C ALA A 123 -4.39 -13.53 0.62
N ASP A 124 -4.95 -13.88 -0.55
CA ASP A 124 -6.40 -13.75 -0.81
C ASP A 124 -7.25 -14.67 0.09
N ILE A 125 -6.63 -15.71 0.67
CA ILE A 125 -7.27 -16.65 1.60
C ILE A 125 -7.38 -16.12 3.03
N ASN A 126 -6.45 -15.26 3.46
CA ASN A 126 -6.51 -14.51 4.72
C ASN A 126 -5.57 -13.28 4.63
N PRO A 127 -6.08 -12.03 4.64
CA PRO A 127 -5.25 -10.83 4.53
C PRO A 127 -4.38 -10.56 5.76
N ASP A 128 -4.61 -11.23 6.89
CA ASP A 128 -3.69 -11.18 8.05
C ASP A 128 -2.30 -11.73 7.66
N VAL A 129 -2.27 -12.70 6.72
CA VAL A 129 -1.04 -13.25 6.13
C VAL A 129 -0.60 -12.32 5.00
N SER A 130 0.46 -11.54 5.26
CA SER A 130 0.80 -10.38 4.43
C SER A 130 2.29 -10.01 4.48
N MET A 131 2.73 -9.22 3.51
CA MET A 131 4.07 -8.63 3.44
C MET A 131 3.98 -7.15 3.09
N ARG A 132 4.36 -6.29 4.03
CA ARG A 132 4.61 -4.86 3.77
C ARG A 132 5.97 -4.71 3.09
N ILE A 133 6.03 -3.87 2.06
CA ILE A 133 7.20 -3.60 1.20
C ILE A 133 7.52 -2.11 1.22
N GLU A 134 8.75 -1.78 1.58
CA GLU A 134 9.30 -0.43 1.52
C GLU A 134 10.58 -0.44 0.67
N ALA A 135 10.58 0.31 -0.43
CA ALA A 135 11.68 0.42 -1.38
C ALA A 135 12.30 1.83 -1.31
N PHE A 136 13.45 1.94 -0.66
CA PHE A 136 14.14 3.21 -0.40
C PHE A 136 15.20 3.47 -1.47
N PRO A 137 15.10 4.53 -2.30
CA PRO A 137 16.17 4.91 -3.22
C PRO A 137 17.46 5.26 -2.46
N LYS A 138 18.62 4.79 -2.92
CA LYS A 138 19.92 5.09 -2.29
C LYS A 138 20.33 6.56 -2.33
N ALA A 139 19.62 7.39 -3.10
CA ALA A 139 19.78 8.84 -3.09
C ALA A 139 19.22 9.50 -1.81
N ASP A 140 18.21 8.86 -1.19
CA ASP A 140 17.35 9.46 -0.17
C ASP A 140 17.43 8.75 1.19
N ALA A 141 18.15 7.63 1.29
CA ALA A 141 18.26 6.80 2.50
C ALA A 141 19.69 6.28 2.77
N VAL A 142 19.95 5.86 4.01
CA VAL A 142 21.23 5.28 4.45
C VAL A 142 20.98 3.91 5.10
N PHE A 143 21.71 2.87 4.66
CA PHE A 143 21.48 1.50 5.10
C PHE A 143 21.55 1.32 6.63
N GLU A 144 22.57 1.87 7.28
CA GLU A 144 22.75 1.76 8.74
C GLU A 144 21.62 2.44 9.54
N GLU A 145 21.02 3.51 9.00
CA GLU A 145 19.89 4.20 9.63
C GLU A 145 18.60 3.39 9.47
N LEU A 146 18.38 2.79 8.30
CA LEU A 146 17.32 1.81 8.08
C LEU A 146 17.49 0.58 8.98
N LEU A 147 18.70 0.04 9.10
CA LEU A 147 19.00 -1.13 9.94
C LEU A 147 18.77 -0.82 11.43
N THR A 148 19.20 0.35 11.90
CA THR A 148 18.96 0.81 13.27
C THR A 148 17.45 0.91 13.55
N ASN A 149 16.70 1.63 12.72
CA ASN A 149 15.25 1.76 12.85
C ASN A 149 14.52 0.41 12.74
N THR A 150 15.05 -0.52 11.95
CA THR A 150 14.51 -1.86 11.79
C THR A 150 14.74 -2.71 13.04
N SER A 151 15.94 -2.64 13.66
CA SER A 151 16.18 -3.25 14.98
C SER A 151 15.26 -2.65 16.02
N ASP A 152 15.21 -1.31 16.17
CA ASP A 152 14.33 -0.62 17.13
C ASP A 152 12.86 -1.07 17.01
N THR A 153 12.41 -1.39 15.78
CA THR A 153 11.05 -1.88 15.51
C THR A 153 10.90 -3.36 15.88
N VAL A 154 11.88 -4.20 15.56
CA VAL A 154 11.89 -5.62 15.94
C VAL A 154 12.02 -5.78 17.46
N ASP A 155 12.89 -5.03 18.12
CA ASP A 155 13.08 -4.96 19.58
C ASP A 155 11.81 -4.48 20.33
N ALA A 156 10.84 -3.86 19.63
CA ALA A 156 9.55 -3.48 20.18
C ALA A 156 8.42 -4.52 19.94
N ILE A 157 8.63 -5.48 19.02
CA ILE A 157 7.72 -6.59 18.71
C ILE A 157 8.17 -7.86 19.47
N ALA A 158 9.47 -8.10 19.50
CA ALA A 158 10.11 -9.13 20.29
C ALA A 158 9.82 -8.91 21.78
N SER A 159 9.16 -9.90 22.39
CA SER A 159 8.86 -9.90 23.84
C SER A 159 10.13 -10.18 24.67
N GLU A 160 9.99 -10.52 25.96
CA GLU A 160 11.12 -10.99 26.78
C GLU A 160 11.85 -12.22 26.19
N GLU A 161 11.24 -12.91 25.22
CA GLU A 161 11.81 -14.07 24.51
C GLU A 161 12.79 -13.69 23.38
N GLY A 162 12.79 -12.44 22.92
CA GLY A 162 13.74 -11.92 21.91
C GLY A 162 13.41 -12.29 20.45
N TYR A 163 14.44 -12.26 19.60
CA TYR A 163 14.35 -12.59 18.17
C TYR A 163 15.54 -13.46 17.71
N SER A 164 15.42 -14.08 16.55
CA SER A 164 16.50 -14.80 15.85
C SER A 164 16.68 -14.34 14.41
N GLU A 165 17.66 -14.87 13.68
CA GLU A 165 17.75 -14.72 12.21
C GLU A 165 16.81 -15.73 11.51
N TYR A 166 16.33 -15.41 10.31
CA TYR A 166 15.55 -16.34 9.47
C TYR A 166 16.47 -17.20 8.59
N ASP A 167 16.23 -18.51 8.54
CA ASP A 167 17.08 -19.44 7.80
C ASP A 167 16.82 -19.40 6.28
N LEU A 168 17.68 -18.65 5.58
CA LEU A 168 17.70 -18.57 4.12
C LEU A 168 18.51 -19.68 3.43
N ALA A 169 19.09 -20.66 4.15
CA ALA A 169 20.01 -21.64 3.57
C ALA A 169 19.38 -22.59 2.52
N SER A 170 18.07 -22.61 2.40
CA SER A 170 17.35 -23.31 1.32
C SER A 170 16.86 -22.43 0.17
N ILE A 171 17.17 -21.13 0.18
CA ILE A 171 16.79 -20.17 -0.85
C ILE A 171 18.02 -19.81 -1.68
N GLN A 172 17.88 -19.82 -3.01
CA GLN A 172 18.93 -19.32 -3.91
C GLN A 172 18.73 -17.81 -4.10
N LEU A 173 19.51 -17.01 -3.36
CA LEU A 173 19.53 -15.55 -3.52
C LEU A 173 20.12 -15.15 -4.88
N ASP A 174 19.64 -14.05 -5.44
CA ASP A 174 20.25 -13.37 -6.58
C ASP A 174 21.60 -12.75 -6.17
N GLU A 175 22.61 -12.84 -7.04
CA GLU A 175 23.94 -12.23 -6.86
C GLU A 175 23.89 -10.70 -6.73
N GLN A 176 22.79 -10.06 -7.16
CA GLN A 176 22.52 -8.63 -6.98
C GLN A 176 21.99 -8.25 -5.60
N ILE A 177 21.65 -9.22 -4.74
CA ILE A 177 21.23 -8.99 -3.36
C ILE A 177 22.47 -8.97 -2.46
N THR A 178 22.70 -7.85 -1.78
CA THR A 178 23.82 -7.67 -0.84
C THR A 178 23.34 -7.14 0.51
N ASN A 179 24.24 -7.08 1.50
CA ASN A 179 24.02 -6.49 2.83
C ASN A 179 22.68 -6.93 3.48
N MET A 180 22.39 -8.23 3.43
CA MET A 180 21.12 -8.76 3.93
C MET A 180 21.16 -9.02 5.44
N HIS A 181 20.21 -8.45 6.14
CA HIS A 181 19.89 -8.73 7.54
C HIS A 181 18.47 -9.32 7.63
N THR A 182 18.29 -10.30 8.51
CA THR A 182 16.98 -10.93 8.75
C THR A 182 16.68 -11.01 10.23
N PHE A 183 15.39 -10.92 10.56
CA PHE A 183 14.87 -10.99 11.91
C PHE A 183 13.63 -11.89 11.90
N TYR A 184 13.49 -12.74 12.90
CA TYR A 184 12.40 -13.70 13.06
C TYR A 184 11.90 -13.66 14.50
N VAL A 185 10.59 -13.43 14.66
CA VAL A 185 9.89 -13.39 15.95
C VAL A 185 8.66 -14.29 15.86
N GLU A 186 8.48 -15.15 16.87
CA GLU A 186 7.20 -15.81 17.15
C GLU A 186 6.58 -15.14 18.38
N TYR A 187 5.29 -14.78 18.32
CA TYR A 187 4.57 -14.19 19.46
C TYR A 187 3.11 -14.62 19.47
N GLU A 188 2.63 -15.17 20.58
CA GLU A 188 1.25 -15.69 20.80
C GLU A 188 0.70 -16.68 19.74
N GLY A 189 1.51 -17.15 18.80
CA GLY A 189 1.13 -18.03 17.68
C GLY A 189 1.21 -17.36 16.30
N GLU A 190 1.45 -16.05 16.25
CA GLU A 190 1.78 -15.29 15.04
C GLU A 190 3.29 -15.32 14.78
N THR A 191 3.68 -15.19 13.53
CA THR A 191 5.09 -15.06 13.09
C THR A 191 5.29 -13.71 12.43
N VAL A 192 6.33 -12.97 12.86
CA VAL A 192 6.80 -11.76 12.18
C VAL A 192 8.21 -12.00 11.66
N ILE A 193 8.41 -11.79 10.36
CA ILE A 193 9.73 -11.86 9.72
C ILE A 193 10.05 -10.52 9.09
N THR A 194 11.21 -9.96 9.42
CA THR A 194 11.68 -8.71 8.83
C THR A 194 12.96 -8.96 8.06
N LEU A 195 13.00 -8.55 6.79
CA LEU A 195 14.19 -8.60 5.96
C LEU A 195 14.57 -7.17 5.58
N LEU A 196 15.86 -6.83 5.66
CA LEU A 196 16.42 -5.60 5.11
C LEU A 196 17.63 -5.96 4.25
N TYR A 197 17.63 -5.56 2.98
CA TYR A 197 18.71 -5.88 2.06
C TYR A 197 18.93 -4.80 0.99
N GLU A 198 20.06 -4.90 0.29
CA GLU A 198 20.50 -3.96 -0.72
C GLU A 198 20.37 -4.57 -2.13
N ARG A 199 19.73 -3.82 -3.04
CA ARG A 199 19.75 -3.99 -4.50
C ARG A 199 20.71 -2.95 -5.11
N PRO A 200 21.03 -2.94 -6.42
CA PRO A 200 22.02 -2.01 -6.98
C PRO A 200 21.79 -0.51 -6.69
N ASP A 201 20.54 -0.07 -6.72
CA ASP A 201 20.07 1.32 -6.71
C ASP A 201 19.14 1.67 -5.52
N LYS A 202 18.54 0.67 -4.87
CA LYS A 202 17.60 0.81 -3.74
C LYS A 202 17.92 -0.14 -2.57
N PHE A 203 17.41 0.17 -1.39
CA PHE A 203 17.31 -0.75 -0.25
C PHE A 203 15.87 -1.23 -0.13
N ILE A 204 15.66 -2.51 0.13
CA ILE A 204 14.33 -3.09 0.33
C ILE A 204 14.18 -3.51 1.79
N ARG A 205 13.11 -3.04 2.44
CA ARG A 205 12.63 -3.60 3.71
C ARG A 205 11.32 -4.34 3.49
N LEU A 206 11.26 -5.54 4.02
CA LEU A 206 10.06 -6.39 4.05
C LEU A 206 9.67 -6.60 5.52
N THR A 207 8.38 -6.49 5.83
CA THR A 207 7.82 -6.97 7.10
C THR A 207 6.67 -7.92 6.79
N ILE A 208 6.90 -9.20 7.09
CA ILE A 208 6.03 -10.33 6.78
C ILE A 208 5.30 -10.73 8.07
N PHE A 209 3.99 -10.91 7.96
CA PHE A 209 3.10 -11.46 8.98
C PHE A 209 2.54 -12.79 8.48
N ASP A 210 2.61 -13.83 9.30
CA ASP A 210 2.14 -15.19 8.98
C ASP A 210 1.59 -15.88 10.24
N ASN A 211 0.78 -16.92 10.06
CA ASN A 211 0.10 -17.64 11.14
C ASN A 211 0.01 -19.15 10.83
N ASP A 212 -1.02 -19.85 11.31
CA ASP A 212 -1.19 -21.30 11.12
C ASP A 212 -1.48 -21.72 9.66
N ILE A 213 -1.68 -20.75 8.75
CA ILE A 213 -1.77 -20.97 7.31
C ILE A 213 -0.39 -21.32 6.70
N ASP A 214 0.72 -20.90 7.33
CA ASP A 214 2.12 -21.20 6.97
C ASP A 214 2.47 -20.84 5.50
N LEU A 215 2.44 -19.54 5.17
CA LEU A 215 2.83 -19.00 3.85
C LEU A 215 4.03 -18.04 3.90
N LYS A 216 4.68 -17.86 5.05
CA LYS A 216 5.89 -17.02 5.19
C LYS A 216 6.96 -17.28 4.13
N ASP A 217 7.21 -18.54 3.77
CA ASP A 217 8.22 -18.86 2.76
C ASP A 217 7.79 -18.42 1.34
N ALA A 218 6.48 -18.44 1.03
CA ALA A 218 5.97 -17.87 -0.22
C ALA A 218 6.18 -16.34 -0.26
N LEU A 219 5.87 -15.66 0.84
CA LEU A 219 6.04 -14.21 0.98
C LEU A 219 7.53 -13.81 0.91
N VAL A 220 8.42 -14.52 1.62
CA VAL A 220 9.88 -14.32 1.53
C VAL A 220 10.36 -14.54 0.10
N GLN A 221 10.00 -15.65 -0.55
CA GLN A 221 10.45 -15.94 -1.91
C GLN A 221 9.96 -14.89 -2.91
N MET A 222 8.70 -14.43 -2.83
CA MET A 222 8.19 -13.33 -3.66
C MET A 222 8.96 -12.04 -3.39
N GLY A 223 9.14 -11.67 -2.12
CA GLY A 223 9.86 -10.45 -1.72
C GLY A 223 11.30 -10.43 -2.25
N LEU A 224 12.00 -11.56 -2.20
CA LEU A 224 13.34 -11.70 -2.75
C LEU A 224 13.43 -11.57 -4.29
N THR A 225 12.31 -11.55 -5.00
CA THR A 225 12.30 -11.21 -6.44
C THR A 225 12.17 -9.71 -6.73
N ILE A 226 12.05 -8.85 -5.73
CA ILE A 226 11.87 -7.40 -5.93
C ILE A 226 13.10 -6.79 -6.60
N GLU A 227 12.89 -6.10 -7.73
CA GLU A 227 13.86 -5.33 -8.50
C GLU A 227 13.35 -3.92 -8.82
#